data_AF-A0A0P5GD72-F1
#
_entry.id   AF-A0A0P5GD72-F1
#
_cell.length_a   1.000
_cell.length_b   1.000
_cell.length_c   1.000
_cell.angle_alpha   90.00
_cell.angle_beta   90.00
_cell.angle_gamma   90.00
#
_symmetry.space_group_name_H-M   'P 1'
#
loop_
_entity.id
_entity.type
_entity.pdbx_description
1 polymer ?
#
loop_
_entity_poly.entity_id
_entity_poly.type
_entity_poly.pdbx_seq_one_letter_code
_entity_poly.pdbx_strand_id
1 'polypeptide(L)'
;MVAFIFSSVLLFAVILSSSVTKVTSHGYIYDPPGRSSMWRVGFSVAEDSKNYNDMELNCGGREAQHNAINQGRCGECGDEWRLERPRSNDEGGIYDTGIIGQTYTEGSVVRITVNITANHWGDFVFRLCPKQSADELVTQECLDRYPLELVELPGQGDGIVVDGGTKFKIGSSTGLYFPSVRLPAGVTCQNCVLQWYWTVANSEGLCPNGGSGYCYQESFVNCADVSILPARL
;
A
#
# COMPACT_ATOMS: atom_id res chain seq x y z
N MET A 1 39.42 37.78 -24.74
CA MET A 1 37.97 37.56 -24.90
C MET A 1 37.65 36.06 -25.06
N VAL A 2 38.27 35.19 -24.26
CA VAL A 2 38.12 33.72 -24.35
C VAL A 2 37.92 33.09 -22.96
N ALA A 3 38.45 33.72 -21.89
CA ALA A 3 38.30 33.23 -20.51
C ALA A 3 36.88 33.39 -19.91
N PHE A 4 36.08 34.36 -20.38
CA PHE A 4 34.73 34.62 -19.85
C PHE A 4 33.65 33.64 -20.35
N ILE A 5 33.92 32.87 -21.41
CA ILE A 5 32.95 31.93 -21.99
C ILE A 5 32.96 30.60 -21.21
N PHE A 6 34.12 30.16 -20.71
CA PHE A 6 34.25 28.90 -19.99
C PHE A 6 33.54 28.89 -18.61
N SER A 7 33.49 30.04 -17.93
CA SER A 7 32.84 30.14 -16.61
C SER A 7 31.31 30.02 -16.70
N SER A 8 30.71 30.52 -17.78
CA SER A 8 29.26 30.51 -17.99
C SER A 8 28.74 29.14 -18.43
N VAL A 9 29.55 28.38 -19.18
CA VAL A 9 29.21 27.01 -19.61
C VAL A 9 29.29 26.02 -18.44
N LEU A 10 30.27 26.18 -17.54
CA LEU A 10 30.33 25.36 -16.32
C LEU A 10 29.16 25.62 -15.36
N LEU A 11 28.72 26.88 -15.21
CA LEU A 11 27.56 27.19 -14.37
C LEU A 11 26.27 26.56 -14.92
N PHE A 12 26.08 26.57 -16.24
CA PHE A 12 24.91 25.95 -16.87
C PHE A 12 24.93 24.42 -16.76
N ALA A 13 26.10 23.78 -16.86
CA ALA A 13 26.24 22.33 -16.71
C ALA A 13 25.99 21.84 -15.27
N VAL A 14 26.37 22.64 -14.26
CA VAL A 14 26.13 22.31 -12.83
C VAL A 14 24.65 22.53 -12.46
N ILE A 15 23.98 23.55 -13.02
CA ILE A 15 22.55 23.78 -12.75
C ILE A 15 21.69 22.67 -13.38
N LEU A 16 22.06 22.14 -14.56
CA LEU A 16 21.32 21.04 -15.20
C LEU A 16 21.48 19.68 -14.47
N SER A 17 22.50 19.49 -13.62
CA SER A 17 22.74 18.22 -12.91
C SER A 17 22.11 18.13 -11.51
N SER A 18 21.40 19.18 -11.07
CA SER A 18 20.83 19.26 -9.71
C SER A 18 19.32 18.98 -9.66
N SER A 19 18.72 18.61 -10.79
CA SER A 19 17.33 18.14 -10.86
C SER A 19 17.24 16.71 -10.31
N VAL A 20 17.39 16.53 -8.99
CA VAL A 20 16.92 15.31 -8.33
C VAL A 20 15.39 15.34 -8.44
N THR A 21 14.86 14.79 -9.53
CA THR A 21 13.44 14.50 -9.63
C THR A 21 13.11 13.53 -8.51
N LYS A 22 12.42 14.00 -7.47
CA LYS A 22 11.70 13.11 -6.56
C LYS A 22 10.66 12.40 -7.44
N VAL A 23 11.02 11.20 -7.90
CA VAL A 23 10.02 10.28 -8.45
C VAL A 23 9.27 9.76 -7.23
N THR A 24 7.95 9.81 -7.27
CA THR A 24 7.08 9.30 -6.20
C THR A 24 6.52 7.95 -6.64
N SER A 25 6.54 6.98 -5.72
CA SER A 25 5.95 5.66 -5.96
C SER A 25 4.45 5.79 -6.01
N HIS A 26 3.77 4.88 -6.72
CA HIS A 26 2.32 4.89 -6.76
C HIS A 26 1.79 3.49 -7.05
N GLY A 27 0.74 3.11 -6.34
CA GLY A 27 0.06 1.85 -6.56
C GLY A 27 -1.16 1.69 -5.66
N TYR A 28 -2.03 0.75 -6.03
CA TYR A 28 -3.24 0.45 -5.29
C TYR A 28 -3.66 -1.02 -5.45
N ILE A 29 -4.39 -1.53 -4.46
CA ILE A 29 -5.04 -2.84 -4.55
C ILE A 29 -6.29 -2.75 -5.45
N TYR A 30 -6.27 -3.52 -6.53
CA TYR A 30 -7.29 -3.50 -7.58
C TYR A 30 -8.37 -4.56 -7.33
N ASP A 31 -7.98 -5.77 -6.91
CA ASP A 31 -8.88 -6.86 -6.57
C ASP A 31 -8.33 -7.66 -5.37
N PRO A 32 -9.01 -7.73 -4.22
CA PRO A 32 -10.24 -7.03 -3.93
C PRO A 32 -10.04 -5.51 -3.99
N PRO A 33 -11.01 -4.74 -4.49
CA PRO A 33 -10.83 -3.31 -4.66
C PRO A 33 -10.65 -2.63 -3.31
N GLY A 34 -9.62 -1.80 -3.20
CA GLY A 34 -9.43 -0.95 -2.02
C GLY A 34 -10.54 0.09 -1.89
N ARG A 35 -10.79 0.57 -0.66
CA ARG A 35 -11.78 1.60 -0.35
C ARG A 35 -11.74 2.80 -1.31
N SER A 36 -10.55 3.35 -1.53
CA SER A 36 -10.34 4.48 -2.46
C SER A 36 -10.44 4.11 -3.95
N SER A 37 -10.43 2.83 -4.31
CA SER A 37 -10.37 2.34 -5.69
C SER A 37 -11.65 1.67 -6.17
N MET A 38 -12.66 1.51 -5.31
CA MET A 38 -13.93 0.83 -5.65
C MET A 38 -14.60 1.42 -6.90
N TRP A 39 -14.56 2.75 -7.05
CA TRP A 39 -15.11 3.46 -8.21
C TRP A 39 -14.47 3.07 -9.55
N ARG A 40 -13.21 2.61 -9.53
CA ARG A 40 -12.49 2.19 -10.75
C ARG A 40 -13.03 0.90 -11.33
N VAL A 41 -13.64 0.05 -10.51
CA VAL A 41 -14.07 -1.30 -10.90
C VAL A 41 -15.59 -1.46 -10.95
N GLY A 42 -16.32 -0.34 -11.05
CA GLY A 42 -17.75 -0.33 -11.33
C GLY A 42 -18.67 -0.41 -10.12
N PHE A 43 -18.13 -0.36 -8.89
CA PHE A 43 -18.98 -0.21 -7.70
C PHE A 43 -19.64 1.17 -7.70
N SER A 44 -20.91 1.19 -7.30
CA SER A 44 -21.69 2.43 -7.17
C SER A 44 -21.33 3.12 -5.86
N VAL A 45 -20.43 4.09 -5.93
CA VAL A 45 -20.04 4.94 -4.80
C VAL A 45 -20.50 6.38 -5.06
N ALA A 46 -20.67 7.17 -3.99
CA ALA A 46 -20.99 8.59 -4.12
C ALA A 46 -19.86 9.34 -4.84
N GLU A 47 -20.19 10.44 -5.53
CA GLU A 47 -19.20 11.19 -6.35
C GLU A 47 -18.06 11.75 -5.49
N ASP A 48 -18.37 12.22 -4.29
CA ASP A 48 -17.43 12.71 -3.30
C ASP A 48 -16.58 11.61 -2.65
N SER A 49 -17.00 10.35 -2.72
CA SER A 49 -16.21 9.17 -2.34
C SER A 49 -15.28 8.66 -3.45
N LYS A 50 -15.20 9.32 -4.61
CA LYS A 50 -14.24 8.95 -5.66
C LYS A 50 -12.88 9.56 -5.39
N ASN A 51 -11.95 8.76 -4.89
CA ASN A 51 -10.56 9.17 -4.78
C ASN A 51 -9.84 9.03 -6.12
N TYR A 52 -9.64 10.12 -6.85
CA TYR A 52 -8.87 10.13 -8.09
C TYR A 52 -7.36 9.97 -7.87
N ASN A 53 -6.90 10.06 -6.62
CA ASN A 53 -5.52 9.90 -6.18
C ASN A 53 -5.36 8.64 -5.29
N ASP A 54 -6.18 7.62 -5.53
CA ASP A 54 -6.19 6.35 -4.79
C ASP A 54 -4.88 5.57 -4.85
N MET A 55 -4.00 5.89 -5.80
CA MET A 55 -2.66 5.33 -5.91
C MET A 55 -1.62 5.98 -4.98
N GLU A 56 -1.97 7.04 -4.24
CA GLU A 56 -1.07 7.82 -3.37
C GLU A 56 -1.45 7.72 -1.89
N LEU A 57 -1.98 6.58 -1.44
CA LEU A 57 -2.20 6.31 -0.02
C LEU A 57 -0.88 5.97 0.69
N ASN A 58 0.02 6.96 0.75
CA ASN A 58 1.42 6.85 1.11
C ASN A 58 1.73 7.28 2.57
N CYS A 59 0.79 7.07 3.49
CA CYS A 59 0.92 7.42 4.90
C CYS A 59 1.10 8.94 5.16
N GLY A 60 0.62 9.78 4.24
CA GLY A 60 0.86 11.23 4.25
C GLY A 60 2.25 11.65 3.73
N GLY A 61 2.97 10.72 3.11
CA GLY A 61 4.33 10.90 2.61
C GLY A 61 5.38 10.44 3.61
N ARG A 62 6.52 9.99 3.08
CA ARG A 62 7.65 9.44 3.84
C ARG A 62 8.10 10.34 5.00
N GLU A 63 8.26 11.63 4.75
CA GLU A 63 8.69 12.60 5.76
C GLU A 63 7.65 12.74 6.89
N ALA A 64 6.35 12.69 6.57
CA ALA A 64 5.31 12.69 7.58
C ALA A 64 5.32 11.38 8.37
N GLN A 65 5.37 10.23 7.69
CA GLN A 65 5.40 8.91 8.33
C GLN A 65 6.54 8.78 9.35
N HIS A 66 7.75 9.25 9.02
CA HIS A 66 8.96 9.07 9.84
C HIS A 66 9.33 10.30 10.68
N ASN A 67 8.43 11.27 10.84
CA ASN A 67 8.66 12.41 11.73
C ASN A 67 8.62 12.00 13.22
N ALA A 68 8.93 12.95 14.11
CA ALA A 68 8.96 12.72 15.56
C ALA A 68 7.60 12.35 16.18
N ILE A 69 6.50 12.64 15.49
CA ILE A 69 5.13 12.38 15.95
C ILE A 69 4.68 10.98 15.51
N ASN A 70 4.81 10.68 14.21
CA ASN A 70 4.32 9.44 13.61
C ASN A 70 5.29 8.28 13.83
N GLN A 71 6.60 8.53 13.97
CA GLN A 71 7.61 7.53 14.38
C GLN A 71 7.59 6.25 13.52
N GLY A 72 7.37 6.40 12.22
CA GLY A 72 7.27 5.31 11.25
C GLY A 72 5.86 4.72 11.09
N ARG A 73 4.90 5.14 11.94
CA ARG A 73 3.52 4.66 11.87
C ARG A 73 2.76 5.27 10.70
N CYS A 74 1.86 4.47 10.15
CA CYS A 74 0.92 4.82 9.10
C CYS A 74 -0.51 4.66 9.62
N GLY A 75 -1.48 5.38 9.07
CA GLY A 75 -2.89 5.03 9.28
C GLY A 75 -3.15 3.63 8.74
N GLU A 76 -4.06 2.89 9.37
CA GLU A 76 -4.33 1.48 9.07
C GLU A 76 -4.67 1.23 7.60
N CYS A 77 -5.24 2.23 6.93
CA CYS A 77 -5.65 2.19 5.53
C CYS A 77 -4.95 3.23 4.64
N GLY A 78 -3.78 3.74 5.05
CA GLY A 78 -2.88 4.54 4.21
C GLY A 78 -2.93 6.06 4.39
N ASP A 79 -3.84 6.57 5.21
CA ASP A 79 -3.84 7.96 5.66
C ASP A 79 -2.64 8.30 6.56
N GLU A 80 -2.37 9.59 6.76
CA GLU A 80 -1.36 10.04 7.74
C GLU A 80 -1.75 9.63 9.17
N TRP A 81 -0.84 8.98 9.89
CA TRP A 81 -1.12 8.41 11.21
C TRP A 81 -1.59 9.42 12.26
N ARG A 82 -1.04 10.64 12.33
CA ARG A 82 -1.45 11.64 13.35
C ARG A 82 -2.86 12.19 13.16
N LEU A 83 -3.48 12.01 11.99
CA LEU A 83 -4.84 12.49 11.78
C LEU A 83 -5.79 11.76 12.74
N GLU A 84 -6.76 12.49 13.25
CA GLU A 84 -7.80 11.94 14.12
C GLU A 84 -8.60 10.87 13.38
N ARG A 85 -9.00 9.83 14.10
CA ARG A 85 -9.86 8.77 13.56
C ARG A 85 -11.33 9.15 13.74
N PRO A 86 -12.22 8.84 12.78
CA PRO A 86 -11.91 8.16 11.52
C PRO A 86 -11.23 9.08 10.51
N ARG A 87 -10.14 8.59 9.92
CA ARG A 87 -9.49 9.20 8.75
C ARG A 87 -10.29 8.86 7.49
N SER A 88 -9.91 9.43 6.35
CA SER A 88 -10.66 9.29 5.11
C SER A 88 -10.86 7.84 4.66
N ASN A 89 -9.88 6.95 4.91
CA ASN A 89 -9.95 5.54 4.59
C ASN A 89 -10.27 4.64 5.80
N ASP A 90 -10.49 5.18 7.00
CA ASP A 90 -10.98 4.41 8.15
C ASP A 90 -12.48 4.11 8.02
N GLU A 91 -12.99 3.21 8.87
CA GLU A 91 -14.43 3.01 8.99
C GLU A 91 -15.16 4.31 9.37
N GLY A 92 -16.25 4.60 8.65
CA GLY A 92 -16.95 5.88 8.74
C GLY A 92 -16.26 7.06 8.06
N GLY A 93 -15.08 6.84 7.45
CA GLY A 93 -14.42 7.81 6.58
C GLY A 93 -15.13 7.96 5.23
N ILE A 94 -14.81 9.02 4.48
CA ILE A 94 -15.46 9.32 3.19
C ILE A 94 -15.28 8.21 2.14
N TYR A 95 -14.22 7.40 2.25
CA TYR A 95 -13.96 6.27 1.34
C TYR A 95 -14.44 4.92 1.89
N ASP A 96 -14.91 4.85 3.14
CA ASP A 96 -15.64 3.69 3.63
C ASP A 96 -17.08 3.74 3.15
N THR A 97 -17.36 2.95 2.11
CA THR A 97 -18.67 2.94 1.44
C THR A 97 -19.61 1.88 2.02
N GLY A 98 -19.14 1.05 2.96
CA GLY A 98 -19.88 -0.10 3.50
C GLY A 98 -20.08 -1.24 2.49
N ILE A 99 -19.45 -1.17 1.32
CA ILE A 99 -19.59 -2.19 0.27
C ILE A 99 -18.54 -3.28 0.46
N ILE A 100 -18.97 -4.53 0.51
CA ILE A 100 -18.08 -5.70 0.46
C ILE A 100 -17.59 -5.89 -0.98
N GLY A 101 -16.32 -5.62 -1.23
CA GLY A 101 -15.70 -5.70 -2.56
C GLY A 101 -15.51 -7.12 -3.06
N GLN A 102 -15.28 -8.08 -2.15
CA GLN A 102 -15.12 -9.50 -2.49
C GLN A 102 -15.58 -10.42 -1.36
N THR A 103 -15.96 -11.64 -1.73
CA THR A 103 -16.32 -12.71 -0.79
C THR A 103 -15.46 -13.94 -1.07
N TYR A 104 -14.86 -14.49 -0.02
CA TYR A 104 -13.98 -15.66 -0.09
C TYR A 104 -14.46 -16.79 0.81
N THR A 105 -13.79 -17.93 0.70
CA THR A 105 -13.97 -19.08 1.60
C THR A 105 -12.76 -19.19 2.51
N GLU A 106 -12.96 -19.46 3.81
CA GLU A 106 -11.86 -19.65 4.75
C GLU A 106 -10.87 -20.74 4.28
N GLY A 107 -9.60 -20.62 4.66
CA GLY A 107 -8.55 -21.58 4.27
C GLY A 107 -8.17 -21.59 2.78
N SER A 108 -8.92 -20.93 1.90
CA SER A 108 -8.64 -20.90 0.47
C SER A 108 -7.39 -20.06 0.14
N VAL A 109 -6.74 -20.41 -0.97
CA VAL A 109 -5.71 -19.57 -1.58
C VAL A 109 -6.39 -18.65 -2.58
N VAL A 110 -6.24 -17.34 -2.38
CA VAL A 110 -6.86 -16.32 -3.21
C VAL A 110 -5.77 -15.47 -3.86
N ARG A 111 -6.02 -15.06 -5.10
CA ARG A 111 -5.12 -14.18 -5.85
C ARG A 111 -5.53 -12.74 -5.64
N ILE A 112 -4.60 -11.92 -5.18
CA ILE A 112 -4.76 -10.49 -5.00
C ILE A 112 -4.16 -9.79 -6.23
N THR A 113 -4.87 -8.82 -6.77
CA THR A 113 -4.39 -7.98 -7.88
C THR A 113 -3.97 -6.63 -7.34
N VAL A 114 -2.70 -6.27 -7.52
CA VAL A 114 -2.14 -4.96 -7.15
C VAL A 114 -1.69 -4.26 -8.42
N ASN A 115 -2.12 -3.02 -8.62
CA ASN A 115 -1.70 -2.21 -9.77
C ASN A 115 -0.63 -1.20 -9.34
N ILE A 116 0.57 -1.31 -9.91
CA ILE A 116 1.70 -0.41 -9.66
C ILE A 116 1.84 0.56 -10.83
N THR A 117 1.55 1.83 -10.61
CA THR A 117 1.62 2.87 -11.63
C THR A 117 2.98 3.56 -11.69
N ALA A 118 3.74 3.55 -10.59
CA ALA A 118 5.15 3.93 -10.54
C ALA A 118 5.92 2.96 -9.62
N ASN A 119 6.74 2.09 -10.21
CA ASN A 119 7.41 1.01 -9.51
C ASN A 119 8.72 1.48 -8.85
N HIS A 120 8.81 1.29 -7.53
CA HIS A 120 9.96 1.63 -6.70
C HIS A 120 10.54 0.42 -5.96
N TRP A 121 10.38 -0.78 -6.54
CA TRP A 121 10.77 -2.07 -5.96
C TRP A 121 10.20 -2.27 -4.55
N GLY A 122 10.80 -3.18 -3.79
CA GLY A 122 10.44 -3.44 -2.40
C GLY A 122 9.50 -4.61 -2.27
N ASP A 123 8.74 -4.61 -1.18
CA ASP A 123 8.05 -5.80 -0.72
C ASP A 123 6.60 -5.50 -0.36
N PHE A 124 5.69 -6.37 -0.78
CA PHE A 124 4.29 -6.38 -0.31
C PHE A 124 4.13 -7.31 0.88
N VAL A 125 3.32 -6.88 1.82
CA VAL A 125 2.82 -7.65 2.96
C VAL A 125 1.30 -7.57 2.96
N PHE A 126 0.65 -8.69 3.28
CA PHE A 126 -0.80 -8.77 3.38
C PHE A 126 -1.22 -9.18 4.78
N ARG A 127 -2.26 -8.54 5.29
CA ARG A 127 -2.85 -8.84 6.61
C ARG A 127 -4.36 -8.87 6.49
N LEU A 128 -4.99 -9.50 7.47
CA LEU A 128 -6.44 -9.56 7.61
C LEU A 128 -6.85 -9.08 9.01
N CYS A 129 -7.99 -8.42 9.13
CA CYS A 129 -8.64 -8.19 10.40
C CYS A 129 -10.10 -8.66 10.32
N PRO A 130 -10.50 -9.73 11.04
CA PRO A 130 -11.88 -10.16 11.13
C PRO A 130 -12.63 -9.31 12.16
N LYS A 131 -13.17 -8.17 11.73
CA LYS A 131 -13.93 -7.27 12.60
C LYS A 131 -15.26 -7.91 13.03
N GLN A 132 -15.75 -7.50 14.19
CA GLN A 132 -17.02 -7.92 14.77
C GLN A 132 -18.22 -7.19 14.15
N SER A 133 -18.03 -5.97 13.66
CA SER A 133 -19.08 -5.19 12.99
C SER A 133 -18.52 -4.31 11.86
N ALA A 134 -19.41 -3.80 11.01
CA ALA A 134 -19.05 -2.86 9.94
C ALA A 134 -18.43 -1.58 10.52
N ASP A 135 -19.03 -1.02 11.56
CA ASP A 135 -18.63 0.25 12.21
C ASP A 135 -17.41 0.12 13.15
N GLU A 136 -16.90 -1.09 13.38
CA GLU A 136 -15.70 -1.26 14.21
C GLU A 136 -14.49 -0.71 13.45
N LEU A 137 -13.74 0.20 14.07
CA LEU A 137 -12.49 0.69 13.51
C LEU A 137 -11.47 -0.45 13.42
N VAL A 138 -10.93 -0.71 12.24
CA VAL A 138 -9.79 -1.61 12.09
C VAL A 138 -8.61 -1.06 12.88
N THR A 139 -7.84 -1.94 13.52
CA THR A 139 -6.64 -1.55 14.27
C THR A 139 -5.44 -2.31 13.74
N GLN A 140 -4.25 -1.69 13.83
CA GLN A 140 -3.02 -2.39 13.49
C GLN A 140 -2.80 -3.63 14.36
N GLU A 141 -3.25 -3.63 15.63
CA GLU A 141 -3.20 -4.80 16.51
C GLU A 141 -4.01 -5.98 15.95
N CYS A 142 -5.23 -5.73 15.44
CA CYS A 142 -6.04 -6.76 14.81
C CYS A 142 -5.36 -7.31 13.55
N LEU A 143 -4.85 -6.42 12.69
CA LEU A 143 -4.17 -6.79 11.45
C LEU A 143 -2.91 -7.63 11.73
N ASP A 144 -2.11 -7.24 12.71
CA ASP A 144 -0.87 -7.94 13.07
C ASP A 144 -1.13 -9.32 13.70
N ARG A 145 -2.35 -9.60 14.17
CA ARG A 145 -2.76 -10.93 14.64
C ARG A 145 -2.99 -11.92 13.50
N TYR A 146 -3.30 -11.44 12.29
CA TYR A 146 -3.57 -12.30 11.12
C TYR A 146 -2.75 -11.87 9.89
N PRO A 147 -1.40 -12.02 9.94
CA PRO A 147 -0.60 -11.93 8.73
C PRO A 147 -0.99 -13.07 7.77
N LEU A 148 -1.08 -12.76 6.47
CA LEU A 148 -1.43 -13.75 5.46
C LEU A 148 -0.17 -14.38 4.86
N GLU A 149 -0.15 -15.70 4.77
CA GLU A 149 0.91 -16.46 4.10
C GLU A 149 0.79 -16.28 2.58
N LEU A 150 1.89 -15.89 1.94
CA LEU A 150 2.01 -15.86 0.48
C LEU A 150 2.38 -17.24 -0.06
N VAL A 151 1.69 -17.64 -1.12
CA VAL A 151 1.83 -18.92 -1.79
C VAL A 151 2.42 -18.68 -3.18
N GLU A 152 3.59 -19.25 -3.44
CA GLU A 152 4.22 -19.17 -4.76
C GLU A 152 3.40 -19.96 -5.80
N LEU A 153 2.88 -19.26 -6.80
CA LEU A 153 2.10 -19.84 -7.91
C LEU A 153 2.58 -19.27 -9.26
N PRO A 154 2.33 -19.95 -10.39
CA PRO A 154 2.60 -19.36 -11.70
C PRO A 154 1.75 -18.10 -11.96
N GLY A 155 2.30 -17.18 -12.77
CA GLY A 155 1.57 -16.01 -13.27
C GLY A 155 1.42 -14.84 -12.28
N GLN A 156 2.40 -14.63 -11.38
CA GLN A 156 2.35 -13.57 -10.36
C GLN A 156 2.90 -12.21 -10.81
N GLY A 157 3.32 -12.09 -12.07
CA GLY A 157 4.12 -10.97 -12.58
C GLY A 157 5.62 -11.30 -12.54
N ASP A 158 6.47 -10.28 -12.42
CA ASP A 158 7.93 -10.44 -12.27
C ASP A 158 8.39 -10.46 -10.79
N GLY A 159 7.44 -10.52 -9.85
CA GLY A 159 7.70 -10.64 -8.41
C GLY A 159 7.80 -12.08 -7.93
N ILE A 160 8.36 -12.26 -6.74
CA ILE A 160 8.61 -13.57 -6.12
C ILE A 160 8.23 -13.57 -4.64
N VAL A 161 7.83 -14.73 -4.10
CA VAL A 161 7.64 -14.91 -2.66
C VAL A 161 8.98 -15.10 -1.96
N VAL A 162 9.22 -14.34 -0.89
CA VAL A 162 10.45 -14.37 -0.09
C VAL A 162 10.14 -14.44 1.41
N ASP A 163 11.19 -14.46 2.23
CA ASP A 163 11.11 -14.45 3.70
C ASP A 163 10.21 -15.57 4.26
N GLY A 164 10.28 -16.76 3.67
CA GLY A 164 9.50 -17.92 4.11
C GLY A 164 7.99 -17.79 3.90
N GLY A 165 7.55 -16.96 2.95
CA GLY A 165 6.13 -16.77 2.64
C GLY A 165 5.51 -15.53 3.27
N THR A 166 6.29 -14.64 3.89
CA THR A 166 5.72 -13.45 4.54
C THR A 166 5.76 -12.19 3.67
N LYS A 167 6.53 -12.21 2.57
CA LYS A 167 6.67 -11.05 1.68
C LYS A 167 6.64 -11.44 0.21
N PHE A 168 6.05 -10.57 -0.59
CA PHE A 168 6.09 -10.66 -2.04
C PHE A 168 7.00 -9.55 -2.55
N LYS A 169 8.20 -9.92 -2.98
CA LYS A 169 9.20 -8.99 -3.50
C LYS A 169 8.88 -8.69 -4.95
N ILE A 170 8.55 -7.45 -5.28
CA ILE A 170 8.25 -7.06 -6.66
C ILE A 170 9.51 -6.86 -7.49
N GLY A 171 9.40 -7.16 -8.79
CA GLY A 171 10.42 -6.80 -9.77
C GLY A 171 10.34 -5.33 -10.19
N SER A 172 10.80 -5.02 -11.40
CA SER A 172 10.87 -3.65 -11.92
C SER A 172 9.67 -3.24 -12.77
N SER A 173 8.74 -4.15 -13.05
CA SER A 173 7.62 -3.90 -13.96
C SER A 173 6.57 -2.96 -13.35
N THR A 174 6.03 -2.06 -14.17
CA THR A 174 4.77 -1.36 -13.86
C THR A 174 3.58 -2.18 -14.37
N GLY A 175 2.42 -1.98 -13.76
CA GLY A 175 1.17 -2.67 -14.10
C GLY A 175 0.74 -3.64 -13.01
N LEU A 176 0.08 -4.73 -13.44
CA LEU A 176 -0.57 -5.66 -12.52
C LEU A 176 0.41 -6.71 -11.98
N TYR A 177 0.40 -6.85 -10.67
CA TYR A 177 0.98 -7.95 -9.90
C TYR A 177 -0.13 -8.84 -9.36
N PHE A 178 0.15 -10.14 -9.24
CA PHE A 178 -0.87 -11.12 -8.84
C PHE A 178 -0.45 -12.03 -7.66
N PRO A 179 0.03 -11.46 -6.53
CA PRO A 179 0.41 -12.25 -5.36
C PRO A 179 -0.75 -13.13 -4.89
N SER A 180 -0.45 -14.37 -4.52
CA SER A 180 -1.46 -15.31 -4.00
C SER A 180 -1.28 -15.48 -2.50
N VAL A 181 -2.35 -15.33 -1.72
CA VAL A 181 -2.33 -15.42 -0.27
C VAL A 181 -3.26 -16.54 0.22
N ARG A 182 -2.87 -17.22 1.30
CA ARG A 182 -3.72 -18.18 2.00
C ARG A 182 -4.53 -17.47 3.08
N LEU A 183 -5.85 -17.57 2.99
CA LEU A 183 -6.73 -17.11 4.06
C LEU A 183 -6.65 -18.06 5.26
N PRO A 184 -6.77 -17.58 6.51
CA PRO A 184 -6.66 -18.44 7.68
C PRO A 184 -7.82 -19.45 7.72
N ALA A 185 -7.52 -20.70 8.07
CA ALA A 185 -8.55 -21.70 8.33
C ALA A 185 -9.20 -21.43 9.69
N GLY A 186 -10.53 -21.61 9.78
CA GLY A 186 -11.29 -21.36 11.02
C GLY A 186 -11.57 -19.88 11.29
N VAL A 187 -11.23 -18.98 10.36
CA VAL A 187 -11.53 -17.55 10.46
C VAL A 187 -12.59 -17.20 9.43
N THR A 188 -13.76 -16.81 9.93
CA THR A 188 -14.87 -16.30 9.12
C THR A 188 -15.27 -14.91 9.63
N CYS A 189 -15.74 -14.07 8.72
CA CYS A 189 -16.17 -12.71 9.06
C CYS A 189 -17.08 -12.15 7.96
N GLN A 190 -18.10 -11.40 8.38
CA GLN A 190 -18.93 -10.63 7.45
C GLN A 190 -18.25 -9.33 7.04
N ASN A 191 -17.51 -8.72 7.97
CA ASN A 191 -16.81 -7.46 7.80
C ASN A 191 -15.32 -7.68 8.09
N CYS A 192 -14.59 -8.17 7.10
CA CYS A 192 -13.14 -8.31 7.21
C CYS A 192 -12.45 -7.16 6.49
N VAL A 193 -11.31 -6.72 7.01
CA VAL A 193 -10.42 -5.79 6.31
C VAL A 193 -9.19 -6.54 5.85
N LEU A 194 -8.94 -6.58 4.54
CA LEU A 194 -7.68 -7.02 3.96
C LEU A 194 -6.79 -5.80 3.75
N GLN A 195 -5.62 -5.79 4.39
CA GLN A 195 -4.63 -4.73 4.23
C GLN A 195 -3.55 -5.19 3.25
N TRP A 196 -3.32 -4.39 2.20
CA TRP A 196 -2.09 -4.43 1.43
C TRP A 196 -1.14 -3.35 1.96
N TYR A 197 0.09 -3.73 2.28
CA TYR A 197 1.14 -2.83 2.74
C TYR A 197 2.35 -3.01 1.82
N TRP A 198 2.79 -1.95 1.17
CA TRP A 198 3.99 -1.92 0.33
C TRP A 198 5.04 -1.02 0.94
N THR A 199 6.20 -1.57 1.27
CA THR A 199 7.40 -0.80 1.59
C THR A 199 8.30 -0.75 0.36
N VAL A 200 8.60 0.45 -0.14
CA VAL A 200 9.44 0.62 -1.33
C VAL A 200 10.93 0.42 -0.99
N ALA A 201 11.81 0.36 -2.01
CA ALA A 201 13.23 0.06 -1.80
C ALA A 201 14.21 1.02 -2.51
N ASN A 202 13.75 2.21 -2.92
CA ASN A 202 14.58 3.20 -3.62
C ASN A 202 14.59 4.59 -2.96
N SER A 203 14.04 4.73 -1.76
CA SER A 203 13.97 6.01 -1.07
C SER A 203 15.32 6.31 -0.41
N GLU A 204 16.19 7.04 -1.11
CA GLU A 204 17.48 7.48 -0.58
C GLU A 204 17.31 8.60 0.47
N GLY A 205 18.20 8.60 1.45
CA GLY A 205 18.23 9.57 2.53
C GLY A 205 17.18 9.31 3.61
N LEU A 206 16.97 10.31 4.46
CA LEU A 206 16.08 10.24 5.62
C LEU A 206 16.42 9.02 6.51
N CYS A 207 17.59 9.08 7.13
CA CYS A 207 18.04 8.08 8.09
C CYS A 207 17.97 8.60 9.53
N PRO A 208 17.91 7.69 10.54
CA PRO A 208 18.17 8.06 11.92
C PRO A 208 19.44 8.90 12.04
N ASN A 209 19.39 9.98 12.83
CA ASN A 209 20.52 10.88 13.07
C ASN A 209 21.11 11.58 11.83
N GLY A 210 20.35 11.71 10.73
CA GLY A 210 20.78 12.43 9.54
C GLY A 210 21.82 11.68 8.68
N GLY A 211 21.91 10.36 8.82
CA GLY A 211 22.76 9.52 7.98
C GLY A 211 22.36 9.50 6.50
N SER A 212 23.25 8.96 5.67
CA SER A 212 23.02 8.66 4.25
C SER A 212 22.68 7.18 4.06
N GLY A 213 21.80 6.85 3.10
CA GLY A 213 21.47 5.48 2.73
C GLY A 213 19.97 5.25 2.52
N TYR A 214 19.57 3.98 2.42
CA TYR A 214 18.17 3.56 2.25
C TYR A 214 17.60 3.09 3.59
N CYS A 215 17.38 4.03 4.51
CA CYS A 215 16.90 3.72 5.86
C CYS A 215 15.37 3.75 5.92
N TYR A 216 14.79 4.93 6.07
CA TYR A 216 13.34 5.08 6.08
C TYR A 216 12.82 5.11 4.66
N GLN A 217 12.00 4.12 4.33
CA GLN A 217 11.37 3.99 3.03
C GLN A 217 9.95 4.54 3.05
N GLU A 218 9.48 5.04 1.90
CA GLU A 218 8.06 5.34 1.71
C GLU A 218 7.24 4.05 1.80
N SER A 219 6.02 4.16 2.32
CA SER A 219 5.08 3.05 2.42
C SER A 219 3.76 3.42 1.77
N PHE A 220 3.10 2.46 1.13
CA PHE A 220 1.74 2.58 0.59
C PHE A 220 0.86 1.55 1.25
N VAL A 221 -0.31 1.97 1.73
CA VAL A 221 -1.22 1.08 2.46
C VAL A 221 -2.62 1.24 1.92
N ASN A 222 -3.30 0.13 1.65
CA ASN A 222 -4.71 0.14 1.30
C ASN A 222 -5.47 -0.88 2.14
N CYS A 223 -6.73 -0.59 2.38
CA CYS A 223 -7.70 -1.54 2.93
C CYS A 223 -8.76 -1.88 1.89
N ALA A 224 -9.12 -3.16 1.82
CA ALA A 224 -10.26 -3.64 1.06
C ALA A 224 -11.22 -4.38 2.00
N ASP A 225 -12.51 -4.06 1.90
CA ASP A 225 -13.56 -4.70 2.69
C ASP A 225 -14.01 -5.99 2.00
N VAL A 226 -13.86 -7.11 2.71
CA VAL A 226 -14.15 -8.44 2.20
C VAL A 226 -14.96 -9.24 3.20
N SER A 227 -15.62 -10.31 2.74
CA SER A 227 -16.22 -11.30 3.63
C SER A 227 -15.57 -12.67 3.45
N ILE A 228 -15.51 -13.45 4.52
CA ILE A 228 -14.98 -14.82 4.52
C ILE A 228 -16.05 -15.75 5.08
N LEU A 229 -16.51 -16.66 4.22
CA LEU A 229 -17.53 -17.66 4.52
C LEU A 229 -16.88 -18.98 4.96
N PRO A 230 -17.59 -19.81 5.74
CA PRO A 230 -17.12 -21.14 6.10
C PRO A 230 -16.94 -22.03 4.87
N ALA A 231 -15.98 -22.94 4.93
CA ALA A 231 -15.85 -23.98 3.92
C ALA A 231 -17.10 -24.87 3.91
N ARG A 232 -17.68 -25.11 2.73
CA ARG A 232 -18.79 -26.07 2.61
C ARG A 232 -18.20 -27.47 2.78
N LEU A 233 -18.70 -28.19 3.79
CA LEU A 233 -18.45 -29.62 3.99
C LEU A 233 -19.11 -30.45 2.88
#